data_AF-A0A3S3NTL8-F1
#
_entry.id   AF-A0A3S3NTL8-F1
#
_cell.length_a   1.000
_cell.length_b   1.000
_cell.length_c   1.000
_cell.angle_alpha   90.00
_cell.angle_beta   90.00
_cell.angle_gamma   90.00
#
_symmetry.space_group_name_H-M   'P 1'
#
loop_
_entity.id
_entity.type
_entity.pdbx_description
1 polymer ?
#
loop_
_entity_poly.entity_id
_entity_poly.type
_entity_poly.pdbx_seq_one_letter_code
_entity_poly.pdbx_strand_id
1 'polypeptide(L)'
;MPSIFECYRYDPSIDIPLEIETEQDRVIFIKTCAQLVATKAYIKLNTKKLYLADGHAVQELLKLASILYEAAKSSEEVEESTEMTESSLPDTLTVLKRNELKKCRQLASEITQKGVDLYDKLVKEIELREQRMSVLSRQLKIPEIENDLKEAIKELEKAIENSNYKIDNVASDEANLDSKIEKKRSELQRYQKRLQTLKSI
;
A
#
# COMPACT_ATOMS: atom_id res chain seq x y z
N MET A 1 33.66 39.41 10.69
CA MET A 1 34.55 38.79 9.68
C MET A 1 34.83 37.27 9.87
N PRO A 2 34.30 36.52 10.87
CA PRO A 2 34.37 35.05 10.85
C PRO A 2 33.27 34.36 10.00
N SER A 3 32.08 34.94 9.90
CA SER A 3 30.88 34.30 9.31
C SER A 3 30.93 34.09 7.79
N ILE A 4 31.75 34.85 7.06
CA ILE A 4 31.87 34.74 5.60
C ILE A 4 32.68 33.50 5.21
N PHE A 5 33.71 33.15 5.98
CA PHE A 5 34.58 32.01 5.70
C PHE A 5 33.86 30.66 5.77
N GLU A 6 32.84 30.55 6.62
CA GLU A 6 32.06 29.32 6.80
C GLU A 6 31.13 29.04 5.62
N CYS A 7 30.60 30.08 4.96
CA CYS A 7 29.77 29.90 3.77
C CYS A 7 30.60 29.45 2.56
N TYR A 8 31.77 30.07 2.32
CA TYR A 8 32.67 29.69 1.22
C TYR A 8 33.29 28.29 1.40
N ARG A 9 33.44 27.81 2.64
CA ARG A 9 33.82 26.41 2.90
C ARG A 9 32.73 25.40 2.51
N TYR A 10 31.46 25.82 2.51
CA TYR A 10 30.34 24.96 2.20
C TYR A 10 30.09 24.83 0.69
N ASP A 11 30.33 25.89 -0.08
CA ASP A 11 30.26 25.86 -1.55
C ASP A 11 31.19 26.95 -2.16
N PRO A 12 32.26 26.58 -2.87
CA PRO A 12 33.20 27.54 -3.46
C PRO A 12 32.63 28.43 -4.57
N SER A 13 31.45 28.10 -5.12
CA SER A 13 30.82 28.82 -6.23
C SER A 13 29.82 29.90 -5.76
N ILE A 14 29.82 30.20 -4.46
CA ILE A 14 28.87 31.13 -3.86
C ILE A 14 29.24 32.57 -4.19
N ASP A 15 28.26 33.31 -4.72
CA ASP A 15 28.32 34.76 -4.87
C ASP A 15 27.45 35.42 -3.79
N ILE A 16 28.07 35.98 -2.76
CA ILE A 16 27.41 36.75 -1.70
C ILE A 16 27.72 38.22 -1.93
N PRO A 17 26.70 39.11 -2.03
CA PRO A 17 26.91 40.55 -2.07
C PRO A 17 27.69 41.03 -0.83
N LEU A 18 28.89 41.57 -1.03
CA LEU A 18 29.80 41.98 0.05
C LEU A 18 29.61 43.44 0.50
N GLU A 19 28.81 44.21 -0.24
CA GLU A 19 28.44 45.57 0.13
C GLU A 19 27.53 45.51 1.37
N ILE A 20 27.91 46.22 2.44
CA ILE A 20 27.19 46.23 3.73
C ILE A 20 27.07 47.65 4.31
N GLU A 21 27.21 48.66 3.45
CA GLU A 21 27.26 50.06 3.86
C GLU A 21 25.88 50.55 4.31
N THR A 22 24.82 50.24 3.56
CA THR A 22 23.46 50.61 3.95
C THR A 22 22.81 49.56 4.86
N GLU A 23 21.78 49.98 5.58
CA GLU A 23 20.95 49.05 6.36
C GLU A 23 20.32 47.96 5.48
N GLN A 24 19.89 48.36 4.27
CA GLN A 24 19.28 47.44 3.32
C GLN A 24 20.28 46.38 2.87
N ASP A 25 21.52 46.76 2.60
CA ASP A 25 22.57 45.84 2.16
C ASP A 25 22.91 44.83 3.26
N ARG A 26 22.98 45.26 4.53
CA ARG A 26 23.18 44.35 5.67
C ARG A 26 22.04 43.34 5.81
N VAL A 27 20.78 43.77 5.61
CA VAL A 27 19.62 42.87 5.66
C VAL A 27 19.65 41.87 4.51
N ILE A 28 20.02 42.31 3.31
CA ILE A 28 20.17 41.44 2.13
C ILE A 28 21.27 40.41 2.39
N PHE A 29 22.44 40.86 2.84
CA PHE A 29 23.57 39.99 3.19
C PHE A 29 23.19 38.86 4.15
N ILE A 30 22.52 39.18 5.26
CA ILE A 30 22.13 38.17 6.26
C ILE A 30 21.06 37.21 5.71
N LYS A 31 20.10 37.71 4.93
CA LYS A 31 19.08 36.85 4.31
C LYS A 31 19.71 35.90 3.30
N THR A 32 20.62 36.37 2.47
CA THR A 32 21.31 35.57 1.47
C THR A 32 22.13 34.46 2.14
N CYS A 33 22.91 34.78 3.18
CA CYS A 33 23.64 33.79 3.97
C CYS A 33 22.71 32.74 4.62
N ALA A 34 21.61 33.17 5.25
CA ALA A 34 20.68 32.26 5.91
C ALA A 34 19.93 31.35 4.91
N GLN A 35 19.55 31.89 3.75
CA GLN A 35 18.90 31.13 2.68
C GLN A 35 19.84 30.07 2.09
N LEU A 36 21.11 30.42 1.93
CA LEU A 36 22.14 29.52 1.45
C LEU A 36 22.36 28.37 2.44
N VAL A 37 22.55 28.68 3.72
CA VAL A 37 22.71 27.67 4.77
C VAL A 37 21.46 26.77 4.87
N ALA A 38 20.26 27.32 4.67
CA ALA A 38 19.03 26.53 4.66
C ALA A 38 18.88 25.62 3.43
N THR A 39 19.37 26.04 2.26
CA THR A 39 19.24 25.28 1.00
C THR A 39 20.35 24.25 0.81
N LYS A 40 21.58 24.59 1.20
CA LYS A 40 22.76 23.75 1.01
C LYS A 40 23.03 22.87 2.22
N ALA A 41 22.93 23.43 3.43
CA ALA A 41 23.20 22.71 4.67
C ALA A 41 21.95 22.21 5.40
N TYR A 42 20.76 22.54 4.90
CA TYR A 42 19.48 22.19 5.53
C TYR A 42 19.33 22.69 6.98
N ILE A 43 20.07 23.75 7.34
CA ILE A 43 20.03 24.35 8.67
C ILE A 43 19.27 25.68 8.61
N LYS A 44 18.23 25.80 9.44
CA LYS A 44 17.45 27.03 9.52
C LYS A 44 18.05 27.98 10.56
N LEU A 45 18.65 29.06 10.09
CA LEU A 45 19.19 30.13 10.94
C LEU A 45 18.14 31.23 11.18
N ASN A 46 18.18 31.84 12.37
CA ASN A 46 17.34 33.00 12.68
C ASN A 46 18.02 34.31 12.26
N THR A 47 17.55 34.88 11.14
CA THR A 47 18.07 36.12 10.56
C THR A 47 17.99 37.34 11.49
N LYS A 48 16.97 37.41 12.36
CA LYS A 48 16.85 38.51 13.33
C LYS A 48 17.96 38.44 14.38
N LYS A 49 18.21 37.25 14.92
CA LYS A 49 19.30 37.02 15.90
C LYS A 49 20.67 37.26 15.28
N LEU A 50 20.87 36.84 14.02
CA LEU A 50 22.10 37.11 13.28
C LEU A 50 22.32 38.62 13.08
N TYR A 51 21.25 39.38 12.79
CA TYR A 51 21.33 40.83 12.57
C TYR A 51 21.61 41.62 13.87
N LEU A 52 21.14 41.14 15.02
CA LEU A 52 21.40 41.75 16.33
C LEU A 52 22.88 41.68 16.75
N ALA A 53 23.64 40.72 16.21
CA ALA A 53 25.08 40.55 16.44
C ALA A 53 25.49 40.46 17.93
N ASP A 54 24.61 39.95 18.79
CA ASP A 54 24.83 39.77 20.22
C ASP A 54 25.11 38.30 20.58
N GLY A 55 25.03 37.94 21.86
CA GLY A 55 25.19 36.55 22.31
C GLY A 55 24.21 35.55 21.66
N HIS A 56 23.06 36.01 21.15
CA HIS A 56 22.13 35.16 20.41
C HIS A 56 22.58 34.89 18.98
N ALA A 57 23.35 35.78 18.36
CA ALA A 57 23.96 35.52 17.05
C ALA A 57 24.96 34.36 17.13
N VAL A 58 25.73 34.29 18.22
CA VAL A 58 26.71 33.21 18.47
C VAL A 58 26.01 31.85 18.56
N GLN A 59 24.84 31.77 19.20
CA GLN A 59 24.05 30.53 19.27
C GLN A 59 23.59 30.05 17.89
N GLU A 60 23.27 30.97 16.98
CA GLU A 60 22.86 30.63 15.62
C GLU A 60 24.07 30.19 14.78
N LEU A 61 25.22 30.87 14.90
CA LEU A 61 26.46 30.49 14.22
C LEU A 61 27.01 29.15 14.72
N LEU A 62 26.86 28.85 16.02
CA LEU A 62 27.31 27.59 16.60
C LEU A 62 26.67 26.36 15.95
N LYS A 63 25.42 26.47 15.47
CA LYS A 63 24.73 25.39 14.73
C LYS A 63 25.46 25.00 13.45
N LEU A 64 26.01 25.99 12.75
CA LEU A 64 26.77 25.78 11.53
C LEU A 64 28.19 25.33 11.86
N ALA A 65 28.83 26.00 12.82
CA ALA A 65 30.19 25.70 13.24
C ALA A 65 30.34 24.30 13.83
N SER A 66 29.36 23.80 14.60
CA SER A 66 29.43 22.44 15.17
C SER A 66 29.45 21.37 14.08
N ILE A 67 28.63 21.53 13.04
CA ILE A 67 28.55 20.59 11.91
C ILE A 67 29.83 20.64 11.09
N LEU A 68 30.35 21.85 10.83
CA LEU A 68 31.63 22.01 10.11
C LEU A 68 32.81 21.47 10.92
N TYR A 69 32.79 21.64 12.24
CA TYR A 69 33.80 21.13 13.15
C TYR A 69 33.77 19.60 13.24
N GLU A 70 32.58 19.00 13.36
CA GLU A 70 32.41 17.54 13.33
C GLU A 70 32.88 16.96 11.98
N ALA A 71 32.54 17.61 10.87
CA ALA A 71 32.99 17.20 9.54
C ALA A 71 34.52 17.31 9.41
N ALA A 72 35.12 18.42 9.83
CA ALA A 72 36.57 18.63 9.79
C ALA A 72 37.31 17.61 10.67
N LYS A 73 36.83 17.39 11.90
CA LYS A 73 37.39 16.39 12.82
C LYS A 73 37.26 14.97 12.27
N SER A 74 36.14 14.63 11.63
CA SER A 74 35.96 13.33 10.99
C SER A 74 36.90 13.11 9.79
N SER A 75 37.35 14.19 9.14
CA SER A 75 38.35 14.13 8.08
C SER A 75 39.76 13.90 8.63
N GLU A 76 40.12 14.57 9.73
CA GLU A 76 41.40 14.38 10.43
C GLU A 76 41.51 12.96 11.04
N GLU A 77 40.43 12.43 11.63
CA GLU A 77 40.39 11.05 12.16
C GLU A 77 40.54 9.98 11.05
N VAL A 78 40.17 10.29 9.80
CA VAL A 78 40.37 9.40 8.63
C VAL A 78 41.82 9.44 8.14
N GLU A 79 42.51 10.58 8.25
CA GLU A 79 43.93 10.69 7.89
C GLU A 79 44.84 10.04 8.95
N GLU A 80 44.58 10.24 10.26
CA GLU A 80 45.34 9.59 11.34
C GLU A 80 45.13 8.07 11.44
N SER A 81 43.96 7.56 11.04
CA SER A 81 43.67 6.11 11.02
C SER A 81 44.35 5.34 9.89
N THR A 82 45.02 6.03 8.96
CA THR A 82 45.85 5.36 7.93
C THR A 82 47.22 4.95 8.50
N GLU A 83 47.66 5.52 9.63
CA GLU A 83 48.99 5.25 10.19
C GLU A 83 49.00 4.53 11.56
N MET A 84 47.87 4.40 12.28
CA MET A 84 47.86 3.78 13.61
C MET A 84 46.74 2.74 13.80
N THR A 85 47.16 1.48 13.77
CA THR A 85 46.71 0.31 14.56
C THR A 85 45.21 0.13 14.85
N GLU A 86 44.70 -1.05 14.46
CA GLU A 86 43.52 -1.71 15.02
C GLU A 86 43.55 -1.70 16.57
N SER A 87 42.96 -0.71 17.22
CA SER A 87 42.45 -0.88 18.59
C SER A 87 41.35 0.12 18.92
N SER A 88 40.13 -0.42 19.02
CA SER A 88 39.01 0.08 19.83
C SER A 88 38.44 1.46 19.50
N LEU A 89 37.63 1.50 18.44
CA LEU A 89 36.46 2.39 18.39
C LEU A 89 35.50 2.03 19.53
N PRO A 90 34.82 3.00 20.19
CA PRO A 90 33.74 2.68 21.11
C PRO A 90 32.60 2.00 20.32
N ASP A 91 32.32 0.75 20.65
CA ASP A 91 31.36 -0.15 19.98
C ASP A 91 29.96 0.46 19.77
N THR A 92 29.59 1.51 20.50
CA THR A 92 28.29 2.18 20.37
C THR A 92 28.14 2.97 19.08
N LEU A 93 29.18 3.67 18.59
CA LEU A 93 29.08 4.50 17.38
C LEU A 93 29.13 3.66 16.10
N THR A 94 29.90 2.56 16.11
CA THR A 94 29.95 1.58 15.01
C THR A 94 28.64 0.79 14.91
N VAL A 95 28.00 0.47 16.03
CA VAL A 95 26.70 -0.22 16.07
C VAL A 95 25.55 0.67 15.57
N LEU A 96 25.52 1.96 15.92
CA LEU A 96 24.52 2.90 15.38
C LEU A 96 24.63 3.05 13.86
N LYS A 97 25.85 3.31 13.34
CA LYS A 97 26.11 3.34 11.90
C LYS A 97 25.78 2.01 11.22
N ARG A 98 26.03 0.86 11.86
CA ARG A 98 25.67 -0.47 11.35
C ARG A 98 24.15 -0.68 11.28
N ASN A 99 23.40 -0.19 12.26
CA ASN A 99 21.95 -0.27 12.29
C ASN A 99 21.31 0.65 11.24
N GLU A 100 21.83 1.86 11.05
CA GLU A 100 21.43 2.76 9.97
C GLU A 100 21.73 2.17 8.60
N LEU A 101 22.90 1.55 8.43
CA LEU A 101 23.28 0.89 7.17
C LEU A 101 22.44 -0.36 6.88
N LYS A 102 21.93 -1.04 7.91
CA LYS A 102 20.94 -2.12 7.75
C LYS A 102 19.57 -1.57 7.32
N LYS A 103 19.09 -0.51 7.98
CA LYS A 103 17.84 0.17 7.60
C LYS A 103 17.91 0.74 6.18
N CYS A 104 19.03 1.35 5.80
CA CYS A 104 19.26 1.86 4.45
C CYS A 104 19.18 0.75 3.41
N ARG A 105 19.81 -0.41 3.65
CA ARG A 105 19.71 -1.58 2.76
C ARG A 105 18.29 -2.15 2.67
N GLN A 106 17.57 -2.19 3.80
CA GLN A 106 16.16 -2.61 3.81
C GLN A 106 15.30 -1.66 2.98
N LEU A 107 15.41 -0.35 3.20
CA LEU A 107 14.68 0.67 2.44
C LEU A 107 15.04 0.63 0.96
N ALA A 108 16.32 0.44 0.61
CA ALA A 108 16.73 0.28 -0.78
C ALA A 108 16.06 -0.95 -1.44
N SER A 109 15.98 -2.07 -0.72
CA SER A 109 15.24 -3.26 -1.18
C SER A 109 13.75 -2.97 -1.34
N GLU A 110 13.13 -2.27 -0.38
CA GLU A 110 11.71 -1.89 -0.46
C GLU A 110 11.43 -0.97 -1.65
N ILE A 111 12.32 0.00 -1.93
CA ILE A 111 12.19 0.88 -3.11
C ILE A 111 12.18 0.05 -4.39
N THR A 112 13.09 -0.92 -4.53
CA THR A 112 13.09 -1.79 -5.71
C THR A 112 11.81 -2.62 -5.82
N GLN A 113 11.32 -3.16 -4.70
CA GLN A 113 10.09 -3.95 -4.68
C GLN A 113 8.86 -3.11 -5.02
N LYS A 114 8.74 -1.90 -4.46
CA LYS A 114 7.68 -0.96 -4.78
C LYS A 114 7.75 -0.48 -6.23
N GLY A 115 8.95 -0.35 -6.79
CA GLY A 115 9.17 -0.05 -8.20
C GLY A 115 8.60 -1.14 -9.12
N VAL A 116 8.87 -2.41 -8.80
CA VAL A 116 8.29 -3.56 -9.53
C VAL A 116 6.78 -3.59 -9.40
N ASP A 117 6.25 -3.48 -8.17
CA ASP A 117 4.80 -3.46 -7.92
C ASP A 117 4.09 -2.33 -8.69
N LEU A 118 4.72 -1.15 -8.76
CA LEU A 118 4.19 0.00 -9.47
C LEU A 118 4.23 -0.20 -10.98
N TYR A 119 5.33 -0.73 -11.51
CA TYR A 119 5.47 -1.07 -12.92
C TYR A 119 4.38 -2.04 -13.36
N ASP A 120 4.21 -3.16 -12.64
CA ASP A 120 3.20 -4.17 -12.95
C ASP A 120 1.78 -3.61 -12.91
N LYS A 121 1.48 -2.69 -11.97
CA LYS A 121 0.19 -2.01 -11.89
C LYS A 121 -0.03 -1.04 -13.05
N LEU A 122 0.98 -0.25 -13.41
CA LEU A 122 0.91 0.71 -14.50
C LEU A 122 0.73 0.03 -15.87
N VAL A 123 1.42 -1.10 -16.08
CA VAL A 123 1.26 -1.92 -17.30
C VAL A 123 -0.21 -2.33 -17.50
N LYS A 124 -0.90 -2.68 -16.41
CA LYS A 124 -2.31 -3.09 -16.44
C LYS A 124 -3.30 -1.92 -16.49
N GLU A 125 -2.89 -0.69 -16.15
CA GLU A 125 -3.81 0.45 -16.03
C GLU A 125 -4.50 0.78 -17.35
N ILE A 126 -3.84 0.61 -18.50
CA ILE A 126 -4.45 0.90 -19.80
C ILE A 126 -5.66 -0.01 -20.04
N GLU A 127 -5.47 -1.32 -19.85
CA GLU A 127 -6.54 -2.31 -19.98
C GLU A 127 -7.65 -2.10 -18.93
N LEU A 128 -7.27 -1.91 -17.66
CA LEU A 128 -8.22 -1.67 -16.58
C LEU A 128 -9.03 -0.38 -16.80
N ARG A 129 -8.40 0.66 -17.35
CA ARG A 129 -9.06 1.93 -17.68
C ARG A 129 -10.08 1.74 -18.80
N GLU A 130 -9.72 1.01 -19.85
CA GLU A 130 -10.63 0.71 -20.95
C GLU A 130 -11.84 -0.10 -20.48
N GLN A 131 -11.61 -1.17 -19.70
CA GLN A 131 -12.68 -1.96 -19.10
C GLN A 131 -13.57 -1.11 -18.19
N ARG A 132 -12.98 -0.28 -17.33
CA ARG A 132 -13.73 0.65 -16.47
C ARG A 132 -14.57 1.62 -17.28
N MET A 133 -14.02 2.22 -18.34
CA MET A 133 -14.77 3.11 -19.22
C MET A 133 -15.88 2.37 -19.96
N SER A 134 -15.63 1.15 -20.42
CA SER A 134 -16.65 0.31 -21.05
C SER A 134 -17.81 0.03 -20.09
N VAL A 135 -17.54 -0.33 -18.84
CA VAL A 135 -18.58 -0.57 -17.83
C VAL A 135 -19.34 0.71 -17.48
N LEU A 136 -18.64 1.84 -17.29
CA LEU A 136 -19.28 3.12 -16.98
C LEU A 136 -20.09 3.69 -18.16
N SER A 137 -19.65 3.44 -19.38
CA SER A 137 -20.37 3.84 -20.60
C SER A 137 -21.57 2.95 -20.91
N ARG A 138 -21.65 1.77 -20.29
CA ARG A 138 -22.78 0.87 -20.43
C ARG A 138 -24.01 1.53 -19.83
N GLN A 139 -24.87 2.06 -20.70
CA GLN A 139 -26.20 2.46 -20.31
C GLN A 139 -26.95 1.20 -19.90
N LEU A 140 -27.23 1.06 -18.60
CA LEU A 140 -28.10 0.01 -18.11
C LEU A 140 -29.50 0.31 -18.64
N LYS A 141 -29.94 -0.49 -19.59
CA LYS A 141 -31.32 -0.46 -20.06
C LYS A 141 -32.19 -1.18 -19.03
N ILE A 142 -32.40 -0.50 -17.91
CA ILE A 142 -33.27 -0.92 -16.80
C ILE A 142 -34.59 -1.55 -17.30
N PRO A 143 -35.30 -0.98 -18.31
CA PRO A 143 -36.54 -1.61 -18.79
C PRO A 143 -36.34 -2.96 -19.49
N GLU A 144 -35.22 -3.17 -20.21
CA GLU A 144 -34.92 -4.47 -20.83
C GLU A 144 -34.62 -5.50 -19.74
N ILE A 145 -33.80 -5.13 -18.74
CA ILE A 145 -33.47 -6.00 -17.60
C ILE A 145 -34.74 -6.39 -16.82
N GLU A 146 -35.65 -5.43 -16.60
CA GLU A 146 -36.91 -5.70 -15.92
C GLU A 146 -37.81 -6.64 -16.73
N ASN A 147 -37.82 -6.50 -18.07
CA ASN A 147 -38.59 -7.37 -18.94
C ASN A 147 -38.04 -8.80 -18.96
N ASP A 148 -36.71 -8.94 -19.08
CA ASP A 148 -36.02 -10.24 -19.05
C ASP A 148 -36.27 -10.94 -17.70
N LEU A 149 -36.25 -10.19 -16.60
CA LEU A 149 -36.51 -10.72 -15.26
C LEU A 149 -37.97 -11.15 -15.10
N LYS A 150 -38.92 -10.38 -15.64
CA LYS A 150 -40.34 -10.77 -15.70
C LYS A 150 -40.55 -12.03 -16.54
N GLU A 151 -39.83 -12.19 -17.65
CA GLU A 151 -39.91 -13.38 -18.48
C GLU A 151 -39.35 -14.60 -17.77
N ALA A 152 -38.19 -14.48 -17.13
CA ALA A 152 -37.58 -15.54 -16.32
C ALA A 152 -38.50 -15.99 -15.16
N ILE A 153 -39.19 -15.05 -14.50
CA ILE A 153 -40.19 -15.39 -13.47
C ILE A 153 -41.33 -16.21 -14.07
N LYS A 154 -41.88 -15.80 -15.22
CA LYS A 154 -42.97 -16.53 -15.89
C LYS A 154 -42.55 -17.93 -16.33
N GLU A 155 -41.32 -18.09 -16.81
CA GLU A 155 -40.78 -19.41 -17.15
C GLU A 155 -40.66 -20.31 -15.92
N LEU A 156 -40.20 -19.75 -14.80
CA LEU A 156 -40.11 -20.48 -13.54
C LEU A 156 -41.49 -20.88 -13.01
N GLU A 157 -42.48 -19.98 -13.08
CA GLU A 157 -43.87 -20.28 -12.71
C GLU A 157 -44.43 -21.45 -13.53
N LYS A 158 -44.21 -21.45 -14.85
CA LYS A 158 -44.61 -22.57 -15.72
C LYS A 158 -43.88 -23.87 -15.37
N ALA A 159 -42.59 -23.78 -15.03
CA ALA A 159 -41.82 -24.96 -14.61
C ALA A 159 -42.36 -25.54 -13.29
N ILE A 160 -42.73 -24.69 -12.34
CA ILE A 160 -43.37 -25.09 -11.08
C ILE A 160 -44.72 -25.76 -11.35
N GLU A 161 -45.57 -25.16 -12.19
CA GLU A 161 -46.87 -25.72 -12.55
C GLU A 161 -46.74 -27.10 -13.20
N ASN A 162 -45.81 -27.25 -14.15
CA ASN A 162 -45.52 -28.54 -14.78
C ASN A 162 -44.97 -29.58 -13.78
N SER A 163 -44.14 -29.15 -12.83
CA SER A 163 -43.65 -30.03 -11.77
C SER A 163 -44.79 -30.52 -10.86
N ASN A 164 -45.70 -29.63 -10.47
CA ASN A 164 -46.88 -29.99 -9.67
C ASN A 164 -47.78 -30.97 -10.42
N TYR A 165 -48.05 -30.72 -11.70
CA TYR A 165 -48.82 -31.64 -12.54
C TYR A 165 -48.19 -33.04 -12.59
N LYS A 166 -46.86 -33.14 -12.69
CA LYS A 166 -46.15 -34.42 -12.65
C LYS A 166 -46.26 -35.11 -11.29
N ILE A 167 -46.20 -34.35 -10.19
CA ILE A 167 -46.38 -34.89 -8.84
C ILE A 167 -47.77 -35.49 -8.68
N ASP A 168 -48.81 -34.80 -9.13
CA ASP A 168 -50.19 -35.28 -9.05
C ASP A 168 -50.40 -36.58 -9.84
N ASN A 169 -49.82 -36.67 -11.04
CA ASN A 169 -49.85 -37.89 -11.85
C ASN A 169 -49.14 -39.05 -11.14
N VAL A 170 -47.95 -38.83 -10.59
CA VAL A 170 -47.20 -39.86 -9.85
C VAL A 170 -47.99 -40.33 -8.63
N ALA A 171 -48.60 -39.41 -7.87
CA ALA A 171 -49.43 -39.75 -6.73
C ALA A 171 -50.66 -40.61 -7.12
N SER A 172 -51.28 -40.30 -8.27
CA SER A 172 -52.37 -41.12 -8.82
C SER A 172 -51.89 -42.52 -9.22
N ASP A 173 -50.76 -42.61 -9.91
CA ASP A 173 -50.16 -43.88 -10.32
C ASP A 173 -49.74 -44.74 -9.13
N GLU A 174 -49.18 -44.12 -8.08
CA GLU A 174 -48.83 -44.78 -6.82
C GLU A 174 -50.07 -45.39 -6.15
N ALA A 175 -51.14 -44.61 -5.97
CA ALA A 175 -52.40 -45.10 -5.38
C ALA A 175 -53.02 -46.27 -6.20
N ASN A 176 -52.93 -46.19 -7.53
CA ASN A 176 -53.40 -47.23 -8.44
C ASN A 176 -52.56 -48.51 -8.31
N LEU A 177 -51.24 -48.38 -8.18
CA LEU A 177 -50.32 -49.52 -7.99
C LEU A 177 -50.49 -50.16 -6.63
N ASP A 178 -50.64 -49.38 -5.55
CA ASP A 178 -50.91 -49.89 -4.21
C ASP A 178 -52.20 -50.71 -4.18
N SER A 179 -53.26 -50.21 -4.80
CA SER A 179 -54.52 -50.94 -4.95
C SER A 179 -54.35 -52.28 -5.69
N LYS A 180 -53.49 -52.32 -6.72
CA LYS A 180 -53.17 -53.57 -7.44
C LYS A 180 -52.33 -54.53 -6.59
N ILE A 181 -51.34 -54.01 -5.87
CA ILE A 181 -50.48 -54.79 -4.97
C ILE A 181 -51.31 -55.42 -3.86
N GLU A 182 -52.22 -54.67 -3.23
CA GLU A 182 -53.07 -55.16 -2.16
C GLU A 182 -54.02 -56.27 -2.65
N LYS A 183 -54.65 -56.09 -3.81
CA LYS A 183 -55.43 -57.14 -4.48
C LYS A 183 -54.59 -58.41 -4.70
N LYS A 184 -53.38 -58.28 -5.27
CA LYS A 184 -52.49 -59.42 -5.51
C LYS A 184 -52.00 -60.11 -4.23
N ARG A 185 -51.71 -59.34 -3.17
CA ARG A 185 -51.37 -59.89 -1.85
C ARG A 185 -52.53 -60.72 -1.28
N SER A 186 -53.76 -60.22 -1.38
CA SER A 186 -54.94 -60.93 -0.92
C SER A 186 -55.17 -62.25 -1.69
N GLU A 187 -54.98 -62.24 -3.01
CA GLU A 187 -55.05 -63.44 -3.86
C GLU A 187 -53.97 -64.45 -3.49
N LEU A 188 -52.72 -64.00 -3.31
CA LEU A 188 -51.60 -64.86 -2.91
C LEU A 188 -51.85 -65.53 -1.57
N GLN A 189 -52.33 -64.79 -0.56
CA GLN A 189 -52.67 -65.34 0.74
C GLN A 189 -53.74 -66.44 0.64
N ARG A 190 -54.76 -66.24 -0.22
CA ARG A 190 -55.79 -67.26 -0.48
C ARG A 190 -55.19 -68.51 -1.12
N TYR A 191 -54.33 -68.35 -2.12
CA TYR A 191 -53.66 -69.49 -2.76
C TYR A 191 -52.70 -70.22 -1.82
N GLN A 192 -51.94 -69.50 -0.99
CA GLN A 192 -51.06 -70.10 0.02
C GLN A 192 -51.85 -70.93 1.04
N LYS A 193 -52.96 -70.40 1.57
CA LYS A 193 -53.85 -71.16 2.46
C LYS A 193 -54.37 -72.44 1.79
N ARG A 194 -54.85 -72.33 0.55
CA ARG A 194 -55.32 -73.50 -0.23
C ARG A 194 -54.23 -74.53 -0.48
N LEU A 195 -53.01 -74.08 -0.74
CA LEU A 195 -51.86 -74.96 -0.95
C LEU A 195 -51.45 -75.66 0.35
N GLN A 196 -51.45 -74.96 1.48
CA GLN A 196 -51.19 -75.57 2.80
C GLN A 196 -52.23 -76.65 3.12
N THR A 197 -53.52 -76.39 2.89
CA THR A 197 -54.57 -77.40 3.10
C THR A 197 -54.41 -78.62 2.20
N LEU A 198 -53.90 -78.46 0.97
CA LEU A 198 -53.62 -79.58 0.08
C LEU A 198 -52.37 -80.38 0.47
N LYS A 199 -51.38 -79.74 1.11
CA LYS A 199 -50.16 -80.40 1.60
C LYS A 199 -50.33 -81.10 2.95
N SER A 200 -51.37 -80.76 3.72
CA SER A 200 -51.65 -81.37 5.02
C SER A 200 -52.56 -82.60 4.92
N ILE A 201 -52.88 -83.05 3.70
CA ILE A 201 -53.62 -84.28 3.38
C ILE A 201 -52.60 -85.26 2.80
#